data_AF-A0A951ZGG8-F1
#
_entry.id   AF-A0A951ZGG8-F1
#
_cell.length_a   1.000
_cell.length_b   1.000
_cell.length_c   1.000
_cell.angle_alpha   90.00
_cell.angle_beta   90.00
_cell.angle_gamma   90.00
#
_symmetry.space_group_name_H-M   'P 1'
#
loop_
_entity.id
_entity.type
_entity.pdbx_description
1 polymer ?
#
loop_
_entity_poly.entity_id
_entity_poly.type
_entity_poly.pdbx_seq_one_letter_code
_entity_poly.pdbx_strand_id
1 'polypeptide(L)'
;ALCIECDACVDICPTNCLTITEARDDEGELRRHLSAPALNIDQALFQSGPLPQTKRLMVKDEDVCLHCGLCADRCPTAAWDMQRFDLKLAYAGTEGR
;
A
#
# COMPACT_ATOMS: atom_id res chain seq x y z
N ALA A 1 11.40 -6.36 9.12
CA ALA A 1 10.00 -5.92 9.02
C ALA A 1 9.71 -4.97 10.18
N LEU A 2 9.28 -3.73 9.88
CA LEU A 2 8.98 -2.68 10.88
C LEU A 2 7.51 -2.67 11.34
N CYS A 3 6.63 -3.35 10.61
CA CYS A 3 5.21 -3.42 10.94
C CYS A 3 5.01 -4.14 12.29
N ILE A 4 4.20 -3.54 13.15
CA ILE A 4 3.83 -4.04 14.48
C ILE A 4 2.37 -4.48 14.57
N GLU A 5 1.67 -4.58 13.42
CA GLU A 5 0.26 -5.02 13.35
C GLU A 5 -0.69 -4.16 14.21
N CYS A 6 -0.54 -2.83 14.13
CA CYS A 6 -1.39 -1.87 14.86
C CYS A 6 -2.70 -1.47 14.14
N ASP A 7 -2.94 -2.00 12.95
CA ASP A 7 -4.10 -1.75 12.06
C ASP A 7 -4.34 -0.30 11.60
N ALA A 8 -3.55 0.67 12.07
CA ALA A 8 -3.76 2.08 11.78
C ALA A 8 -3.74 2.44 10.27
N CYS A 9 -2.98 1.72 9.43
CA CYS A 9 -2.97 1.93 7.99
C CYS A 9 -4.16 1.29 7.28
N VAL A 10 -4.67 0.18 7.80
CA VAL A 10 -5.87 -0.51 7.28
C VAL A 10 -7.10 0.37 7.55
N ASP A 11 -7.23 0.85 8.79
CA ASP A 11 -8.38 1.64 9.23
C ASP A 11 -8.51 3.00 8.52
N ILE A 12 -7.40 3.66 8.22
CA ILE A 12 -7.42 4.99 7.58
C ILE A 12 -7.64 4.91 6.07
N CYS A 13 -7.54 3.74 5.46
CA CYS A 13 -7.58 3.61 4.01
C CYS A 13 -9.00 3.90 3.48
N PRO A 14 -9.20 4.95 2.66
CA PRO A 14 -10.53 5.33 2.20
C PRO A 14 -11.15 4.33 1.21
N THR A 15 -10.33 3.49 0.58
CA THR A 15 -10.74 2.50 -0.43
C THR A 15 -10.53 1.06 0.02
N ASN A 16 -10.16 0.83 1.28
CA ASN A 16 -9.86 -0.50 1.83
C ASN A 16 -8.81 -1.28 1.01
N CYS A 17 -7.85 -0.59 0.40
CA CYS A 17 -6.79 -1.20 -0.41
C CYS A 17 -5.74 -1.99 0.39
N LEU A 18 -5.80 -1.90 1.72
CA LEU A 18 -4.84 -2.48 2.65
C LEU A 18 -5.50 -3.57 3.48
N THR A 19 -4.85 -4.74 3.61
CA THR A 19 -5.35 -5.87 4.40
C THR A 19 -4.20 -6.55 5.14
N ILE A 20 -4.39 -6.86 6.43
CA ILE A 20 -3.53 -7.80 7.16
C ILE A 20 -4.26 -9.14 7.20
N THR A 21 -3.72 -10.14 6.52
CA THR A 21 -4.37 -11.45 6.37
C THR A 21 -3.36 -12.59 6.50
N GLU A 22 -3.84 -13.79 6.73
CA GLU A 22 -2.98 -14.96 6.78
C GLU A 22 -2.35 -15.26 5.42
N ALA A 23 -1.14 -15.83 5.43
CA ALA A 23 -0.50 -16.28 4.21
C ALA A 23 -1.31 -17.40 3.53
N ARG A 24 -1.27 -17.43 2.20
CA ARG A 24 -1.92 -18.44 1.35
C ARG A 24 -0.93 -18.85 0.27
N ASP A 25 -0.96 -20.13 -0.11
CA ASP A 25 -0.08 -20.68 -1.16
C ASP A 25 -0.57 -20.30 -2.56
N ASP A 26 -1.85 -19.97 -2.70
CA ASP A 26 -2.49 -19.53 -3.94
C ASP A 26 -2.90 -18.06 -3.86
N GLU A 27 -2.49 -17.25 -4.84
CA GLU A 27 -2.86 -15.84 -4.91
C GLU A 27 -4.36 -15.65 -5.15
N GLY A 28 -5.02 -16.56 -5.88
CA GLY A 28 -6.46 -16.51 -6.11
C GLY A 28 -7.28 -16.69 -4.83
N GLU A 29 -6.82 -17.53 -3.89
CA GLU A 29 -7.33 -17.61 -2.53
C GLU A 29 -7.03 -16.33 -1.74
N LEU A 30 -5.82 -15.78 -1.84
CA LEU A 30 -5.45 -14.54 -1.16
C LEU A 30 -6.37 -13.37 -1.54
N ARG A 31 -6.62 -13.19 -2.84
CA ARG A 31 -7.51 -12.16 -3.41
C ARG A 31 -8.94 -12.20 -2.86
N ARG A 32 -9.44 -13.39 -2.50
CA ARG A 32 -10.78 -13.58 -1.92
C ARG A 32 -10.88 -13.18 -0.45
N HIS A 33 -9.75 -12.95 0.22
CA HIS A 33 -9.67 -12.62 1.65
C HIS A 33 -9.19 -11.18 1.89
N LEU A 34 -9.15 -10.33 0.86
CA LEU A 34 -8.83 -8.92 0.99
C LEU A 34 -10.05 -8.09 1.40
N SER A 35 -9.81 -6.95 2.04
CA SER A 35 -10.86 -6.02 2.51
C SER A 35 -11.70 -5.42 1.36
N ALA A 36 -11.12 -5.30 0.17
CA ALA A 36 -11.79 -4.88 -1.06
C ALA A 36 -11.75 -6.02 -2.10
N PRO A 37 -12.75 -6.13 -3.01
CA PRO A 37 -12.74 -7.15 -4.05
C PRO A 37 -11.59 -6.96 -5.06
N ALA A 38 -10.57 -7.82 -4.99
CA ALA A 38 -9.43 -7.81 -5.91
C ALA A 38 -9.73 -8.60 -7.21
N LEU A 39 -10.67 -8.08 -8.01
CA LEU A 39 -11.17 -8.73 -9.22
C LEU A 39 -10.22 -8.60 -10.43
N ASN A 40 -9.39 -7.55 -10.44
CA ASN A 40 -8.44 -7.32 -11.53
C ASN A 40 -7.18 -8.19 -11.34
N ILE A 41 -7.06 -9.26 -12.13
CA ILE A 41 -5.92 -10.20 -12.08
C ILE A 41 -4.69 -9.68 -12.82
N ASP A 42 -4.84 -8.70 -13.69
CA ASP A 42 -3.70 -8.12 -14.44
C ASP A 42 -2.90 -7.16 -13.56
N GLN A 43 -3.51 -6.63 -12.50
CA GLN A 43 -2.86 -5.79 -11.51
C GLN A 43 -2.29 -6.64 -10.38
N ALA A 44 -0.98 -6.49 -10.13
CA ALA A 44 -0.29 -7.23 -9.08
C ALA A 44 -0.66 -6.73 -7.67
N LEU A 45 -0.75 -7.67 -6.73
CA LEU A 45 -0.80 -7.37 -5.30
C LEU A 45 0.61 -7.16 -4.75
N PHE A 46 0.78 -6.18 -3.87
CA PHE A 46 2.02 -5.98 -3.13
C PHE A 46 1.90 -6.59 -1.75
N GLN A 47 2.73 -7.58 -1.44
CA GLN A 47 2.72 -8.24 -0.14
C GLN A 47 4.05 -8.04 0.60
N SER A 48 3.97 -7.87 1.92
CA SER A 48 5.14 -7.96 2.79
C SER A 48 5.63 -9.40 2.91
N GLY A 49 6.85 -9.59 3.40
CA GLY A 49 7.22 -10.88 4.01
C GLY A 49 6.38 -11.16 5.26
N PRO A 50 6.47 -12.38 5.83
CA PRO A 50 5.76 -12.76 7.05
C PRO A 50 6.04 -11.80 8.20
N LEU A 51 4.97 -11.28 8.82
CA LEU A 51 5.08 -10.36 9.93
C LEU A 51 5.70 -11.06 11.15
N PRO A 52 6.56 -10.37 11.93
CA PRO A 52 7.36 -11.05 12.95
C PRO A 52 6.55 -11.81 14.00
N GLN A 53 5.43 -11.21 14.43
CA GLN A 53 4.62 -11.66 15.56
C GLN A 53 3.63 -12.77 15.16
N THR A 54 2.87 -12.58 14.08
CA THR A 54 1.78 -13.50 13.72
C THR A 54 2.06 -14.35 12.48
N LYS A 55 3.12 -14.05 11.72
CA LYS A 55 3.39 -14.62 10.38
C LYS A 55 2.32 -14.32 9.32
N ARG A 56 1.33 -13.48 9.63
CA ARG A 56 0.41 -12.90 8.64
C ARG A 56 1.18 -12.05 7.63
N LEU A 57 0.51 -11.71 6.53
CA LEU A 57 1.01 -10.84 5.49
C LEU A 57 0.27 -9.50 5.56
N MET A 58 1.00 -8.43 5.28
CA MET A 58 0.41 -7.15 4.93
C MET A 58 0.32 -7.09 3.41
N VAL A 59 -0.91 -6.99 2.87
CA VAL A 59 -1.19 -6.94 1.44
C VAL A 59 -1.77 -5.57 1.07
N LYS A 60 -1.29 -5.02 -0.05
CA LYS A 60 -1.76 -3.81 -0.70
C LYS A 60 -2.27 -4.16 -2.09
N ASP A 61 -3.52 -3.83 -2.36
CA ASP A 61 -4.13 -3.92 -3.68
C ASP A 61 -3.99 -2.57 -4.40
N GLU A 62 -3.17 -2.54 -5.45
CA GLU A 62 -2.95 -1.32 -6.23
C GLU A 62 -4.09 -0.99 -7.19
N ASP A 63 -5.00 -1.92 -7.48
CA ASP A 63 -6.12 -1.66 -8.39
C ASP A 63 -7.06 -0.58 -7.83
N VAL A 64 -7.22 -0.57 -6.51
CA VAL A 64 -8.12 0.34 -5.78
C VAL A 64 -7.36 1.42 -4.97
N CYS A 65 -6.03 1.43 -5.03
CA CYS A 65 -5.21 2.39 -4.30
C CYS A 65 -5.19 3.77 -4.99
N LEU A 66 -5.59 4.82 -4.29
CA LEU A 66 -5.58 6.19 -4.82
C LEU A 66 -4.25 6.93 -4.63
N HIS A 67 -3.22 6.28 -4.10
CA HIS A 67 -1.93 6.91 -3.77
C HIS A 67 -2.04 8.16 -2.88
N CYS A 68 -3.06 8.24 -2.02
CA CYS A 68 -3.32 9.40 -1.17
C CYS A 68 -2.30 9.61 -0.04
N GLY A 69 -1.52 8.58 0.31
CA GLY A 69 -0.47 8.65 1.33
C GLY A 69 -0.91 8.60 2.79
N LEU A 70 -2.21 8.57 3.08
CA LEU A 70 -2.72 8.52 4.45
C LEU A 70 -2.19 7.31 5.26
N CYS A 71 -1.98 6.17 4.60
CA CYS A 71 -1.42 4.97 5.23
C CYS A 71 0.03 5.15 5.67
N ALA A 72 0.84 5.90 4.91
CA ALA A 72 2.23 6.20 5.25
C ALA A 72 2.29 7.18 6.41
N ASP A 73 1.51 8.27 6.35
CA ASP A 73 1.46 9.28 7.42
C ASP A 73 0.94 8.71 8.74
N ARG A 74 0.04 7.72 8.68
CA ARG A 74 -0.56 7.12 9.87
C ARG A 74 0.29 6.02 10.50
N CYS A 75 1.26 5.46 9.78
CA CYS A 75 2.06 4.34 10.24
C CYS A 75 3.04 4.77 11.34
N PRO A 76 2.89 4.31 12.61
CA PRO A 76 3.72 4.77 13.71
C PRO A 76 5.17 4.27 13.65
N THR A 77 5.45 3.25 12.84
CA THR A 77 6.77 2.65 12.68
C THR A 77 7.39 2.89 11.31
N ALA A 78 6.76 3.70 10.46
CA ALA A 78 7.17 3.92 9.07
C ALA A 78 7.37 2.60 8.29
N ALA A 79 6.52 1.61 8.53
CA ALA A 79 6.54 0.32 7.82
C ALA A 79 6.06 0.43 6.35
N TRP A 80 5.34 1.49 6.02
CA TRP A 80 4.95 1.88 4.68
C TRP A 80 5.38 3.31 4.42
N ASP A 81 5.78 3.59 3.18
CA ASP A 81 6.18 4.91 2.72
C ASP A 81 5.54 5.20 1.35
N MET A 82 5.39 6.48 1.03
CA MET A 82 4.96 6.95 -0.28
C MET A 82 6.16 7.44 -1.08
N GLN A 83 6.31 6.91 -2.29
CA GLN A 83 7.32 7.39 -3.22
C GLN A 83 7.04 8.85 -3.56
N ARG A 84 8.02 9.71 -3.29
CA ARG A 84 8.03 11.13 -3.69
C ARG A 84 8.98 11.27 -4.87
N PHE A 85 8.70 12.21 -5.76
CA PHE A 85 9.58 12.54 -6.89
C PHE A 85 9.81 14.04 -6.97
N ASP A 86 10.99 14.42 -7.44
CA ASP A 86 11.33 15.81 -7.69
C ASP A 86 10.81 16.23 -9.07
N LEU A 87 9.77 17.06 -9.10
CA LEU A 87 9.30 17.66 -10.34
C LEU A 87 10.13 18.91 -10.65
N LYS A 88 11.07 18.80 -11.60
CA LYS A 88 11.74 19.96 -12.18
C LYS A 88 10.83 20.58 -13.24
N LEU A 89 10.06 21.60 -12.84
CA LEU A 89 9.28 22.40 -13.77
C LEU A 89 10.24 23.24 -14.64
N ALA A 90 10.29 22.93 -15.94
CA ALA A 90 10.94 23.82 -16.89
C ALA A 90 10.05 25.05 -17.09
N TYR A 91 10.53 26.22 -16.66
CA TYR A 91 9.88 27.48 -17.00
C TYR A 91 10.34 27.89 -18.41
N ALA A 92 9.42 28.16 -19.32
CA ALA A 92 9.77 28.76 -20.61
C ALA A 92 10.42 30.12 -20.32
N GLY A 93 11.60 30.37 -20.91
CA GLY A 93 12.53 31.39 -20.47
C GLY A 93 11.91 32.77 -20.22
N THR A 94 12.32 33.42 -19.14
CA THR A 94 12.41 34.88 -19.13
C THR A 94 13.57 35.27 -20.04
N GLU A 95 13.37 35.20 -21.36
CA GLU A 95 14.25 35.89 -22.29
C GLU A 95 14.08 37.39 -22.06
N GLY A 96 15.07 37.97 -21.37
CA GLY A 96 15.34 39.40 -21.36
C GLY A 96 14.40 40.27 -20.52
N ARG A 97 14.85 40.61 -19.30
CA ARG A 97 14.87 42.01 -18.86
C ARG A 97 16.04 42.28 -17.94
#